data_AF-A0A1J3IU21-F1
#
_entry.id   AF-A0A1J3IU21-F1
#
_cell.length_a   1.000
_cell.length_b   1.000
_cell.length_c   1.000
_cell.angle_alpha   90.00
_cell.angle_beta   90.00
_cell.angle_gamma   90.00
#
_symmetry.space_group_name_H-M   'P 1'
#
loop_
_entity.id
_entity.type
_entity.pdbx_description
1 polymer ?
#
loop_
_entity_poly.entity_id
_entity_poly.type
_entity_poly.pdbx_seq_one_letter_code
_entity_poly.pdbx_strand_id
1 'polypeptide(L)'
;IFTFPQERPMLIKERSSGIYRLSSYYIARTVGDLPMELILPTIFVTITYWMGGLKPSLTTFLMTLMIVLYNVLVAQGVGLALGAILMDAKKAATLSSVLMLVFLLAGGYYIQHIPNFIAWLKYVSFSHYCYKLLVGVQYTWDEVYECGLGLHCSVVDYEGIKNLRIGNMLWDVFALALMLFLYRVLAYLALRNL
;
A
#
# COMPACT_ATOMS: atom_id res chain seq x y z
N ILE A 1 0.99 -8.37 -12.26
CA ILE A 1 2.23 -8.07 -13.01
C ILE A 1 2.40 -8.98 -14.23
N PHE A 2 2.31 -10.32 -14.08
CA PHE A 2 2.52 -11.25 -15.21
C PHE A 2 1.36 -11.36 -16.20
N THR A 3 0.15 -11.04 -15.76
CA THR A 3 -1.08 -11.21 -16.56
C THR A 3 -1.16 -10.20 -17.71
N PHE A 4 -0.76 -8.95 -17.49
CA PHE A 4 -0.87 -7.88 -18.49
C PHE A 4 -0.02 -8.11 -19.76
N PRO A 5 1.27 -8.47 -19.67
CA PRO A 5 2.07 -8.80 -20.84
C PRO A 5 1.52 -9.97 -21.66
N GLN A 6 0.88 -10.95 -21.00
CA GLN A 6 0.28 -12.12 -21.66
C GLN A 6 -1.05 -11.80 -22.36
N GLU A 7 -1.90 -10.97 -21.75
CA GLU A 7 -3.21 -10.60 -22.31
C GLU A 7 -3.13 -9.46 -23.34
N ARG A 8 -2.01 -8.72 -23.36
CA ARG A 8 -1.76 -7.61 -24.30
C ARG A 8 -2.00 -7.92 -25.78
N PRO A 9 -1.46 -9.00 -26.40
CA PRO A 9 -1.67 -9.27 -27.83
C PRO A 9 -3.14 -9.53 -28.17
N MET A 10 -3.90 -10.18 -27.28
CA MET A 10 -5.34 -10.34 -27.44
C MET A 10 -6.05 -8.98 -27.35
N LEU A 11 -5.67 -8.15 -26.38
CA LEU A 11 -6.25 -6.82 -26.19
C LEU A 11 -6.08 -5.90 -27.41
N ILE A 12 -4.90 -5.91 -28.04
CA ILE A 12 -4.64 -5.12 -29.27
C ILE A 12 -5.54 -5.61 -30.41
N LYS A 13 -5.68 -6.93 -30.57
CA LYS A 13 -6.52 -7.55 -31.60
C LYS A 13 -8.02 -7.27 -31.42
N GLU A 14 -8.50 -7.30 -30.18
CA GLU A 14 -9.90 -7.00 -29.85
C GLU A 14 -10.21 -5.51 -29.99
N ARG A 15 -9.25 -4.64 -29.65
CA ARG A 15 -9.38 -3.19 -29.87
C ARG A 15 -9.38 -2.84 -31.36
N SER A 16 -8.51 -3.44 -32.18
CA SER A 16 -8.53 -3.21 -33.64
C SER A 16 -9.83 -3.69 -34.30
N SER A 17 -10.47 -4.69 -33.71
CA SER A 17 -11.78 -5.20 -34.17
C SER A 17 -12.97 -4.39 -33.62
N GLY A 18 -12.73 -3.37 -32.79
CA GLY A 18 -13.79 -2.51 -32.23
C GLY A 18 -14.71 -3.18 -31.22
N ILE A 19 -14.35 -4.35 -30.66
CA ILE A 19 -15.24 -5.14 -29.79
C ILE A 19 -15.38 -4.53 -28.39
N TYR A 20 -14.30 -3.95 -27.82
CA TYR A 20 -14.31 -3.40 -26.46
C TYR A 20 -13.62 -2.03 -26.33
N ARG A 21 -14.18 -1.18 -25.47
CA ARG A 21 -13.49 0.03 -24.97
C ARG A 21 -12.47 -0.36 -23.89
N LEU A 22 -11.28 0.24 -23.93
CA LEU A 22 -10.21 0.02 -22.96
C LEU A 22 -10.66 0.20 -21.50
N SER A 23 -11.49 1.21 -21.24
CA SER A 23 -12.03 1.48 -19.90
C SER A 23 -12.93 0.36 -19.40
N SER A 24 -13.76 -0.24 -20.27
CA SER A 24 -14.64 -1.35 -19.91
C SER A 24 -13.83 -2.59 -19.54
N TYR A 25 -12.80 -2.91 -20.30
CA TYR A 25 -11.89 -4.01 -19.98
C TYR A 25 -11.15 -3.75 -18.66
N TYR A 26 -10.61 -2.54 -18.46
CA TYR A 26 -9.86 -2.19 -17.24
C TYR A 26 -10.71 -2.28 -15.98
N ILE A 27 -11.95 -1.80 -16.02
CA ILE A 27 -12.88 -1.87 -14.89
C ILE A 27 -13.31 -3.32 -14.65
N ALA A 28 -13.70 -4.06 -15.69
CA ALA A 28 -14.10 -5.46 -15.56
C ALA A 28 -12.99 -6.31 -14.95
N ARG A 29 -11.74 -6.10 -15.39
CA ARG A 29 -10.56 -6.77 -14.84
C ARG A 29 -10.35 -6.41 -13.37
N THR A 30 -10.36 -5.12 -13.05
CA THR A 30 -10.16 -4.63 -11.68
C THR A 30 -11.21 -5.22 -10.73
N VAL A 31 -12.48 -5.24 -11.14
CA VAL A 31 -13.58 -5.81 -10.33
C VAL A 31 -13.47 -7.34 -10.22
N GLY A 32 -13.02 -8.03 -11.27
CA GLY A 32 -12.84 -9.48 -11.27
C GLY A 32 -11.72 -9.95 -10.34
N ASP A 33 -10.61 -9.22 -10.27
CA ASP A 33 -9.46 -9.56 -9.39
C ASP A 33 -9.71 -9.14 -7.92
N LEU A 34 -10.56 -8.13 -7.68
CA LEU A 34 -10.87 -7.56 -6.36
C LEU A 34 -11.29 -8.57 -5.28
N PRO A 35 -12.23 -9.52 -5.49
CA PRO A 35 -12.64 -10.45 -4.44
C PRO A 35 -11.49 -11.37 -3.98
N MET A 36 -10.70 -11.90 -4.91
CA MET A 36 -9.56 -12.75 -4.58
C MET A 36 -8.48 -11.97 -3.82
N GLU A 37 -8.23 -10.72 -4.23
CA GLU A 37 -7.24 -9.86 -3.58
C GLU A 37 -7.66 -9.37 -2.20
N LEU A 38 -8.95 -9.30 -1.88
CA LEU A 38 -9.43 -8.89 -0.55
C LEU A 38 -9.53 -10.07 0.43
N ILE A 39 -9.85 -11.28 -0.04
CA ILE A 39 -10.02 -12.45 0.84
C ILE A 39 -8.71 -12.85 1.53
N LEU A 40 -7.61 -12.95 0.77
CA LEU A 40 -6.29 -13.33 1.30
C LEU A 40 -5.81 -12.43 2.46
N PRO A 41 -5.70 -11.09 2.30
CA PRO A 41 -5.26 -10.21 3.37
C PRO A 41 -6.24 -10.18 4.54
N THR A 42 -7.55 -10.36 4.30
CA THR A 42 -8.54 -10.42 5.39
C THR A 42 -8.27 -11.61 6.32
N ILE A 43 -8.03 -12.79 5.75
CA ILE A 43 -7.69 -13.98 6.54
C ILE A 43 -6.36 -13.76 7.28
N PHE A 44 -5.35 -13.24 6.59
CA PHE A 44 -4.04 -12.99 7.17
C PHE A 44 -4.08 -12.01 8.35
N VAL A 45 -4.75 -10.87 8.18
CA VAL A 45 -4.91 -9.86 9.25
C VAL A 45 -5.70 -10.43 10.41
N THR A 46 -6.76 -11.19 10.14
CA THR A 46 -7.55 -11.82 11.21
C THR A 46 -6.67 -12.73 12.07
N ILE A 47 -5.92 -13.65 11.47
CA ILE A 47 -5.07 -14.58 12.21
C ILE A 47 -3.97 -13.83 12.98
N THR A 48 -3.25 -12.92 12.31
CA THR A 48 -2.12 -12.20 12.91
C THR A 48 -2.53 -11.24 14.02
N TYR A 49 -3.72 -10.62 13.93
CA TYR A 49 -4.22 -9.72 14.97
C TYR A 49 -4.47 -10.45 16.28
N TRP A 50 -5.14 -11.60 16.22
CA TRP A 50 -5.41 -12.43 17.41
C TRP A 50 -4.15 -13.08 17.96
N MET A 51 -3.25 -13.57 17.10
CA MET A 51 -1.96 -14.14 17.53
C MET A 51 -1.03 -13.10 18.15
N GLY A 52 -1.04 -11.86 17.65
CA GLY A 52 -0.20 -10.78 18.15
C GLY A 52 -0.66 -10.18 19.48
N GLY A 53 -1.85 -10.55 19.97
CA GLY A 53 -2.39 -10.00 21.22
C GLY A 53 -2.64 -8.49 21.15
N LEU A 54 -2.97 -7.97 19.97
CA LEU A 54 -3.26 -6.54 19.78
C LEU A 54 -4.53 -6.13 20.55
N LYS A 55 -4.70 -4.82 20.75
CA LYS A 55 -5.83 -4.21 21.49
C LYS A 55 -7.16 -4.86 21.12
N PRO A 56 -7.89 -5.50 22.06
CA PRO A 56 -9.08 -6.30 21.76
C PRO A 56 -10.34 -5.44 21.55
N SER A 57 -10.26 -4.43 20.68
CA SER A 57 -11.40 -3.59 20.29
C SER A 57 -11.82 -3.88 18.85
N LEU A 58 -13.13 -4.02 18.65
CA LEU A 58 -13.71 -4.25 17.32
C LEU A 58 -13.43 -3.08 16.38
N THR A 59 -13.42 -1.85 16.91
CA THR A 59 -13.17 -0.63 16.13
C THR A 59 -11.73 -0.59 15.61
N THR A 60 -10.74 -0.93 16.46
CA THR A 60 -9.32 -0.94 16.07
C THR A 60 -9.02 -2.07 15.10
N PHE A 61 -9.65 -3.24 15.28
CA PHE A 61 -9.56 -4.34 14.33
C PHE A 61 -10.10 -3.95 12.95
N LEU A 62 -11.32 -3.38 12.88
CA LEU A 62 -11.93 -2.99 11.62
C LEU A 62 -11.14 -1.89 10.91
N MET A 63 -10.63 -0.89 11.65
CA MET A 63 -9.77 0.15 11.09
C MET A 63 -8.47 -0.43 10.53
N THR A 64 -7.83 -1.33 11.27
CA THR A 64 -6.61 -2.03 10.83
C THR A 64 -6.86 -2.83 9.56
N LEU A 65 -7.95 -3.59 9.51
CA LEU A 65 -8.36 -4.34 8.33
C LEU A 65 -8.54 -3.40 7.13
N MET A 66 -9.31 -2.32 7.29
CA MET A 66 -9.54 -1.34 6.22
C MET A 66 -8.23 -0.72 5.70
N ILE A 67 -7.29 -0.37 6.58
CA ILE A 67 -5.98 0.18 6.19
C ILE A 67 -5.19 -0.83 5.37
N VAL A 68 -5.16 -2.10 5.79
CA VAL A 68 -4.43 -3.15 5.07
C VAL A 68 -5.06 -3.42 3.70
N LEU A 69 -6.39 -3.53 3.62
CA LEU A 69 -7.08 -3.69 2.34
C LEU A 69 -6.80 -2.51 1.41
N TYR A 70 -6.77 -1.29 1.95
CA TYR A 70 -6.42 -0.12 1.18
C TYR A 70 -5.00 -0.16 0.64
N ASN A 71 -4.05 -0.55 1.47
CA ASN A 71 -2.65 -0.72 1.09
C ASN A 71 -2.49 -1.77 -0.03
N VAL A 72 -3.24 -2.88 0.03
CA VAL A 72 -3.25 -3.90 -1.03
C VAL A 72 -3.76 -3.31 -2.35
N LEU A 73 -4.84 -2.54 -2.34
CA LEU A 73 -5.38 -1.89 -3.54
C LEU A 73 -4.41 -0.86 -4.16
N VAL A 74 -3.65 -0.14 -3.33
CA VAL A 74 -2.60 0.78 -3.78
C VAL A 74 -1.44 0.00 -4.42
N ALA A 75 -0.96 -1.06 -3.74
CA ALA A 75 0.13 -1.91 -4.23
C ALA A 75 -0.25 -2.60 -5.56
N GLN A 76 -1.50 -3.05 -5.69
CA GLN A 76 -2.05 -3.57 -6.94
C GLN A 76 -1.99 -2.50 -8.04
N GLY A 77 -2.41 -1.26 -7.75
CA GLY A 77 -2.35 -0.14 -8.69
C GLY A 77 -0.94 0.13 -9.23
N VAL A 78 0.07 0.12 -8.35
CA VAL A 78 1.49 0.27 -8.74
C VAL A 78 1.95 -0.90 -9.61
N GLY A 79 1.62 -2.13 -9.22
CA GLY A 79 1.98 -3.33 -9.99
C GLY A 79 1.34 -3.37 -11.39
N LEU A 80 0.11 -2.84 -11.51
CA LEU A 80 -0.59 -2.68 -12.79
C LEU A 80 0.07 -1.60 -13.65
N ALA A 81 0.42 -0.45 -13.08
CA ALA A 81 1.09 0.63 -13.79
C ALA A 81 2.46 0.18 -14.33
N LEU A 82 3.28 -0.48 -13.50
CA LEU A 82 4.58 -1.02 -13.92
C LEU A 82 4.45 -2.11 -14.98
N GLY A 83 3.45 -2.99 -14.83
CA GLY A 83 3.15 -4.04 -15.82
C GLY A 83 2.66 -3.50 -17.16
N ALA A 84 2.04 -2.33 -17.18
CA ALA A 84 1.61 -1.66 -18.41
C ALA A 84 2.77 -0.91 -19.11
N ILE A 85 3.67 -0.29 -18.34
CA ILE A 85 4.79 0.50 -18.90
C ILE A 85 5.88 -0.41 -19.50
N LEU A 86 6.15 -1.55 -18.89
CA LEU A 86 7.26 -2.43 -19.29
C LEU A 86 6.76 -3.55 -20.21
N MET A 87 7.31 -3.59 -21.43
CA MET A 87 6.93 -4.61 -22.43
C MET A 87 7.39 -6.03 -22.06
N ASP A 88 8.40 -6.16 -21.19
CA ASP A 88 8.94 -7.44 -20.72
C ASP A 88 8.43 -7.78 -19.32
N ALA A 89 7.65 -8.86 -19.20
CA ALA A 89 7.11 -9.34 -17.91
C ALA A 89 8.21 -9.62 -16.87
N LYS A 90 9.34 -10.18 -17.31
CA LYS A 90 10.48 -10.48 -16.43
C LYS A 90 11.12 -9.20 -15.87
N LYS A 91 11.28 -8.16 -16.71
CA LYS A 91 11.84 -6.86 -16.29
C LYS A 91 10.85 -6.09 -15.40
N ALA A 92 9.55 -6.21 -15.68
CA ALA A 92 8.50 -5.62 -14.85
C ALA A 92 8.48 -6.22 -13.44
N ALA A 93 8.60 -7.54 -13.34
CA ALA A 93 8.64 -8.22 -12.05
C ALA A 93 9.87 -7.83 -11.23
N THR A 94 11.07 -7.82 -11.83
CA THR A 94 12.28 -7.44 -11.09
C THR A 94 12.23 -5.99 -10.63
N LEU A 95 11.81 -5.05 -11.49
CA LEU A 95 11.69 -3.64 -11.11
C LEU A 95 10.64 -3.44 -10.01
N SER A 96 9.50 -4.13 -10.10
CA SER A 96 8.45 -4.06 -9.07
C SER A 96 8.96 -4.56 -7.72
N SER A 97 9.70 -5.68 -7.69
CA SER A 97 10.26 -6.20 -6.44
C SER A 97 11.27 -5.24 -5.83
N VAL A 98 12.13 -4.63 -6.65
CA VAL A 98 13.10 -3.63 -6.19
C VAL A 98 12.37 -2.39 -5.65
N LEU A 99 11.36 -1.88 -6.36
CA LEU A 99 10.57 -0.73 -5.92
C LEU A 99 9.82 -1.01 -4.61
N MET A 100 9.21 -2.19 -4.48
CA MET A 100 8.55 -2.59 -3.23
C MET A 100 9.54 -2.66 -2.06
N LEU A 101 10.75 -3.19 -2.29
CA LEU A 101 11.79 -3.24 -1.26
C LEU A 101 12.24 -1.83 -0.84
N VAL A 102 12.42 -0.92 -1.80
CA VAL A 102 12.77 0.48 -1.53
C VAL A 102 11.66 1.17 -0.73
N PHE A 103 10.39 0.94 -1.09
CA PHE A 103 9.25 1.50 -0.36
C PHE A 103 9.11 0.94 1.07
N LEU A 104 9.42 -0.35 1.26
CA LEU A 104 9.45 -1.00 2.56
C LEU A 104 10.53 -0.39 3.47
N LEU A 105 11.75 -0.22 2.95
CA LEU A 105 12.87 0.42 3.66
C LEU A 105 12.55 1.86 4.04
N ALA A 106 11.93 2.61 3.12
CA ALA A 106 11.46 3.97 3.34
C ALA A 106 10.18 4.06 4.21
N GLY A 107 9.62 2.93 4.66
CA GLY A 107 8.38 2.87 5.45
C GLY A 107 8.49 3.53 6.84
N GLY A 108 9.70 3.81 7.31
CA GLY A 108 9.97 4.48 8.60
C GLY A 108 10.21 3.53 9.77
N TYR A 109 9.95 2.22 9.60
CA TYR A 109 10.30 1.21 10.58
C TYR A 109 11.81 0.88 10.57
N TYR A 110 12.38 0.62 9.39
CA TYR A 110 13.76 0.17 9.24
C TYR A 110 14.79 1.30 9.31
N ILE A 111 14.42 2.50 8.85
CA ILE A 111 15.30 3.66 8.80
C ILE A 111 14.68 4.78 9.63
N GLN A 112 15.22 4.98 10.83
CA GLN A 112 14.73 6.01 11.76
C GLN A 112 15.39 7.37 11.52
N HIS A 113 16.68 7.40 11.15
CA HIS A 113 17.40 8.62 10.78
C HIS A 113 17.55 8.74 9.27
N ILE A 114 16.59 9.41 8.63
CA ILE A 114 16.64 9.67 7.18
C ILE A 114 17.35 11.02 6.96
N PRO A 115 18.48 11.06 6.21
CA PRO A 115 19.13 12.32 5.87
C PRO A 115 18.20 13.18 4.99
N ASN A 116 18.28 14.51 5.13
CA ASN A 116 17.38 15.46 4.45
C ASN A 116 17.30 15.25 2.92
N PHE A 117 18.37 14.77 2.30
CA PHE A 117 18.40 14.46 0.87
C PHE A 117 17.46 13.33 0.44
N ILE A 118 17.21 12.32 1.28
CA ILE A 118 16.36 11.15 0.99
C ILE A 118 14.96 11.31 1.60
N ALA A 119 14.74 12.38 2.37
CA ALA A 119 13.48 12.62 3.07
C ALA A 119 12.26 12.75 2.15
N TRP A 120 12.43 13.02 0.85
CA TRP A 120 11.33 13.03 -0.12
C TRP A 120 10.75 11.63 -0.39
N LEU A 121 11.58 10.58 -0.28
CA LEU A 121 11.20 9.20 -0.60
C LEU A 121 10.07 8.68 0.32
N LYS A 122 10.05 9.15 1.58
CA LYS A 122 8.99 8.80 2.54
C LYS A 122 7.61 9.32 2.09
N TYR A 123 7.56 10.47 1.41
CA TYR A 123 6.31 11.04 0.92
C TYR A 123 5.82 10.38 -0.34
N VAL A 124 6.67 9.64 -1.05
CA VAL A 124 6.33 8.85 -2.25
C VAL A 124 5.97 7.41 -1.89
N SER A 125 6.48 6.88 -0.77
CA SER A 125 6.20 5.52 -0.32
C SER A 125 4.81 5.40 0.29
N PHE A 126 3.92 4.64 -0.35
CA PHE A 126 2.62 4.29 0.22
C PHE A 126 2.77 3.43 1.49
N SER A 127 3.85 2.65 1.61
CA SER A 127 4.15 1.84 2.80
C SER A 127 4.42 2.70 4.03
N HIS A 128 4.96 3.91 3.87
CA HIS A 128 5.16 4.85 4.97
C HIS A 128 3.84 5.33 5.57
N TYR A 129 2.89 5.75 4.72
CA TYR A 129 1.56 6.17 5.18
C TYR A 129 0.76 5.01 5.78
N CYS A 130 0.88 3.80 5.20
CA CYS A 130 0.26 2.59 5.75
C CYS A 130 0.78 2.31 7.17
N TYR A 131 2.11 2.28 7.35
CA TYR A 131 2.73 2.06 8.66
C TYR A 131 2.32 3.13 9.67
N LYS A 132 2.29 4.40 9.26
CA LYS A 132 1.83 5.50 10.11
C LYS A 132 0.38 5.37 10.57
N LEU A 133 -0.52 4.95 9.68
CA LEU A 133 -1.93 4.69 10.02
C LEU A 133 -2.08 3.48 10.94
N LEU A 134 -1.36 2.39 10.68
CA LEU A 134 -1.34 1.19 11.53
C LEU A 134 -0.91 1.52 12.96
N VAL A 135 0.21 2.22 13.11
CA VAL A 135 0.72 2.64 14.42
C VAL A 135 -0.27 3.57 15.11
N GLY A 136 -0.83 4.55 14.40
CA GLY A 136 -1.78 5.49 15.00
C GLY A 136 -3.09 4.84 15.43
N VAL A 137 -3.57 3.80 14.74
CA VAL A 137 -4.80 3.08 15.13
C VAL A 137 -4.54 2.17 16.32
N GLN A 138 -3.34 1.62 16.41
CA GLN A 138 -2.98 0.66 17.45
C GLN A 138 -2.60 1.34 18.78
N TYR A 139 -1.85 2.44 18.72
CA TYR A 139 -1.33 3.14 19.90
C TYR A 139 -2.04 4.48 20.10
N THR A 140 -2.58 4.67 21.30
CA THR A 140 -3.17 5.94 21.75
C THR A 140 -2.16 6.75 22.56
N TRP A 141 -2.33 8.07 22.64
CA TRP A 141 -1.42 8.98 23.35
C TRP A 141 -1.19 8.63 24.82
N ASP A 142 -2.17 8.00 25.47
CA ASP A 142 -2.15 7.67 26.90
C ASP A 142 -1.54 6.30 27.22
N GLU A 143 -1.09 5.54 26.22
CA GLU A 143 -0.50 4.22 26.47
C GLU A 143 0.97 4.35 26.89
N VAL A 144 1.31 3.70 28.01
CA VAL A 144 2.64 3.70 28.61
C VAL A 144 3.20 2.29 28.65
N TYR A 145 4.52 2.18 28.47
CA TYR A 145 5.27 0.93 28.61
C TYR A 145 6.34 1.07 29.69
N GLU A 146 6.70 -0.03 30.34
CA GLU A 146 7.79 -0.04 31.30
C GLU A 146 9.13 0.09 30.55
N CYS A 147 9.76 1.26 30.67
CA CYS A 147 11.06 1.55 30.05
C CYS A 147 12.25 1.36 31.01
N GLY A 148 11.98 0.93 32.25
CA GLY A 148 12.96 0.66 33.28
C GLY A 148 12.31 0.23 34.60
N LEU A 149 13.11 -0.02 35.63
CA LEU A 149 12.65 -0.41 36.97
C LEU A 149 11.72 0.67 37.56
N GLY A 150 10.41 0.47 37.43
CA GLY A 150 9.38 1.39 37.93
C GLY A 150 9.18 2.67 37.11
N LEU A 151 9.77 2.78 35.91
CA LEU A 151 9.52 3.91 34.99
C LEU A 151 8.54 3.50 33.90
N HIS A 152 7.41 4.22 33.83
CA HIS A 152 6.46 4.15 32.73
C HIS A 152 6.77 5.28 31.74
N CYS A 153 7.28 4.94 30.56
CA CYS A 153 7.47 5.88 29.46
C CYS A 153 6.24 5.84 28.53
N SER A 154 5.87 6.99 27.96
CA SER A 154 4.82 7.01 26.93
C SER A 154 5.32 6.35 25.65
N VAL A 155 4.46 5.55 25.00
CA VAL A 155 4.75 4.91 23.72
C VAL A 155 5.08 5.94 22.64
N VAL A 156 4.54 7.16 22.74
CA VAL A 156 4.75 8.25 21.78
C VAL A 156 6.19 8.78 21.80
N ASP A 157 6.86 8.69 22.95
CA ASP A 157 8.24 9.17 23.12
C ASP A 157 9.28 8.19 22.56
N TYR A 158 8.86 6.99 22.14
CA TYR A 158 9.73 6.04 21.47
C TYR A 158 10.25 6.64 20.15
N GLU A 159 11.57 6.63 19.96
CA GLU A 159 12.25 7.32 18.85
C GLU A 159 11.70 6.94 17.46
N GLY A 160 11.33 5.68 17.26
CA GLY A 160 10.69 5.21 16.02
C GLY A 160 9.29 5.78 15.76
N ILE A 161 8.52 6.08 16.82
CA ILE A 161 7.15 6.62 16.74
C ILE A 161 7.19 8.16 16.70
N LYS A 162 8.09 8.76 17.48
CA LYS A 162 8.32 10.20 17.52
C LYS A 162 8.70 10.76 16.15
N ASN A 163 9.57 10.05 15.41
CA ASN A 163 9.96 10.43 14.05
C ASN A 163 8.81 10.29 13.03
N LEU A 164 7.78 9.50 13.35
CA LEU A 164 6.64 9.24 12.47
C LEU A 164 5.56 10.34 12.51
N ARG A 165 5.69 11.32 13.42
CA ARG A 165 4.82 12.51 13.59
C ARG A 165 3.34 12.20 13.34
N ILE A 166 2.78 11.39 14.23
CA ILE A 166 1.36 11.04 14.28
C ILE A 166 0.59 12.33 14.60
N GLY A 167 -0.17 12.86 13.64
CA GLY A 167 -0.87 14.13 13.84
C GLY A 167 -2.17 14.21 13.07
N ASN A 168 -2.16 13.88 11.78
CA ASN A 168 -3.35 13.98 10.93
C ASN A 168 -3.59 12.67 10.16
N MET A 169 -4.20 11.67 10.79
CA MET A 169 -4.61 10.43 10.11
C MET A 169 -5.46 10.69 8.87
N LEU A 170 -6.35 11.69 8.91
CA LEU A 170 -7.19 12.03 7.75
C LEU A 170 -6.37 12.49 6.55
N TRP A 171 -5.29 13.25 6.79
CA TRP A 171 -4.36 13.64 5.72
C TRP A 171 -3.61 12.44 5.15
N ASP A 172 -3.24 11.48 6.00
CA ASP A 172 -2.54 10.27 5.57
C ASP A 172 -3.47 9.37 4.73
N VAL A 173 -4.74 9.22 5.13
CA VAL A 173 -5.78 8.53 4.34
C VAL A 173 -6.02 9.23 3.00
N PHE A 174 -6.15 10.57 3.03
CA PHE A 174 -6.33 11.36 1.81
C PHE A 174 -5.12 11.26 0.87
N ALA A 175 -3.89 11.28 1.41
CA ALA A 175 -2.67 11.12 0.63
C ALA A 175 -2.61 9.74 -0.04
N LEU A 176 -2.95 8.67 0.69
CA LEU A 176 -3.07 7.33 0.11
C LEU A 176 -4.16 7.26 -0.98
N ALA A 177 -5.27 7.98 -0.79
CA ALA A 177 -6.33 8.06 -1.80
C ALA A 177 -5.90 8.77 -3.07
N LEU A 178 -5.22 9.89 -2.93
CA LEU A 178 -4.62 10.61 -4.03
C LEU A 178 -3.63 9.71 -4.78
N MET A 179 -2.74 9.01 -4.05
CA MET A 179 -1.78 8.08 -4.65
C MET A 179 -2.46 6.92 -5.38
N LEU A 180 -3.48 6.31 -4.79
CA LEU A 180 -4.26 5.25 -5.42
C LEU A 180 -4.84 5.74 -6.75
N PHE A 181 -5.49 6.92 -6.74
CA PHE A 181 -6.07 7.51 -7.92
C PHE A 181 -5.00 7.80 -8.99
N LEU A 182 -3.88 8.40 -8.60
CA LEU A 182 -2.76 8.70 -9.49
C LEU A 182 -2.19 7.44 -10.14
N TYR A 183 -1.95 6.36 -9.38
CA TYR A 183 -1.44 5.11 -9.95
C TYR A 183 -2.44 4.45 -10.90
N ARG A 184 -3.73 4.52 -10.61
CA ARG A 184 -4.79 4.00 -11.51
C ARG A 184 -4.89 4.82 -12.79
N VAL A 185 -4.80 6.14 -12.70
CA VAL A 185 -4.79 7.03 -13.88
C VAL A 185 -3.53 6.81 -14.71
N LEU A 186 -2.36 6.68 -14.08
CA LEU A 186 -1.10 6.37 -14.77
C LEU A 186 -1.16 5.03 -15.49
N ALA A 187 -1.70 3.99 -14.84
CA ALA A 187 -1.91 2.69 -15.47
C ALA A 187 -2.85 2.81 -16.68
N TYR A 188 -3.95 3.54 -16.55
CA TYR A 188 -4.91 3.76 -17.63
C TYR A 188 -4.30 4.53 -18.82
N LEU A 189 -3.54 5.60 -18.55
CA LEU A 189 -2.85 6.38 -19.58
C LEU A 189 -1.76 5.57 -20.28
N ALA A 190 -0.99 4.78 -19.55
CA ALA A 190 0.00 3.87 -20.13
C ALA A 190 -0.67 2.87 -21.07
N LEU A 191 -1.83 2.31 -20.69
CA LEU A 191 -2.63 1.42 -21.54
C LEU A 191 -3.34 2.10 -22.71
N ARG A 192 -3.58 3.41 -22.63
CA ARG A 192 -4.18 4.21 -23.72
C ARG A 192 -3.16 4.55 -24.80
N ASN A 193 -1.92 4.83 -24.39
CA ASN A 193 -0.82 5.16 -25.29
C ASN A 193 -0.19 3.92 -25.95
N LEU A 194 -0.63 2.72 -25.56
CA LEU A 194 -0.33 1.42 -26.15
C LEU A 194 -1.33 1.04 -27.23
#